data_AF-A0A959T502-F1
#
_entry.id   AF-A0A959T502-F1
#
_cell.length_a   1.000
_cell.length_b   1.000
_cell.length_c   1.000
_cell.angle_alpha   90.00
_cell.angle_beta   90.00
_cell.angle_gamma   90.00
#
_symmetry.space_group_name_H-M   'P 1'
#
loop_
_entity.id
_entity.type
_entity.pdbx_description
1 polymer ?
#
loop_
_entity_poly.entity_id
_entity_poly.type
_entity_poly.pdbx_seq_one_letter_code
_entity_poly.pdbx_strand_id
1 'polypeptide(L)'
;KGHFSAYPANWGLSGPDTNIDHRRVPNLMTFFGRHGETLALSRDPADYRAGDIVCWDLGGGTTHIGILANRRSADSTRPLVIHNIGAGQVLEDVLFRFTIIGHYRYRG
;
A
#
# COMPACT_ATOMS: atom_id res chain seq x y z
N LYS A 1 25.06 -2.37 0.04
CA LYS A 1 25.08 -3.43 -1.00
C LYS A 1 23.82 -3.27 -1.86
N GLY A 2 23.91 -3.44 -3.18
CA GLY A 2 22.75 -3.34 -4.09
C GLY A 2 21.82 -4.53 -3.93
N HIS A 3 20.52 -4.28 -3.75
CA HIS A 3 19.48 -5.32 -3.63
C HIS A 3 18.56 -5.37 -4.87
N PHE A 4 19.02 -4.89 -6.02
CA PHE A 4 18.20 -4.72 -7.23
C PHE A 4 17.42 -5.99 -7.61
N SER A 5 18.07 -7.15 -7.59
CA SER A 5 17.46 -8.45 -7.91
C SER A 5 16.40 -8.92 -6.90
N ALA A 6 16.29 -8.28 -5.74
CA ALA A 6 15.27 -8.60 -4.74
C ALA A 6 13.98 -7.80 -4.92
N TYR A 7 13.93 -6.89 -5.91
CA TYR A 7 12.77 -6.08 -6.25
C TYR A 7 12.15 -6.55 -7.59
N PRO A 8 10.87 -6.22 -7.87
CA PRO A 8 10.17 -6.67 -9.08
C PRO A 8 10.87 -6.23 -10.37
N ALA A 9 11.00 -7.15 -11.33
CA ALA A 9 11.63 -6.91 -12.63
C ALA A 9 10.64 -6.43 -13.70
N ASN A 10 9.70 -5.55 -13.33
CA ASN A 10 8.55 -5.19 -14.18
C ASN A 10 8.88 -4.23 -15.34
N TRP A 11 10.09 -3.66 -15.37
CA TRP A 11 10.43 -2.53 -16.26
C TRP A 11 11.64 -2.80 -17.19
N GLY A 12 12.15 -4.03 -17.24
CA GLY A 12 13.27 -4.40 -18.13
C GLY A 12 14.58 -3.66 -17.84
N LEU A 13 14.74 -3.12 -16.63
CA LEU A 13 15.94 -2.38 -16.22
C LEU A 13 17.05 -3.33 -15.78
N SER A 14 18.30 -2.92 -15.98
CA SER A 14 19.50 -3.65 -15.50
C SER A 14 20.02 -3.14 -14.13
N GLY A 15 19.40 -2.08 -13.59
CA GLY A 15 19.73 -1.49 -12.30
C GLY A 15 18.61 -0.59 -11.77
N PRO A 16 18.73 -0.09 -10.52
CA PRO A 16 17.72 0.76 -9.92
C PRO A 16 17.63 2.11 -10.62
N ASP A 17 16.42 2.63 -10.75
CA ASP A 17 16.14 3.99 -11.22
C ASP A 17 15.77 4.88 -10.02
N THR A 18 16.74 5.68 -9.59
CA THR A 18 16.59 6.56 -8.42
C THR A 18 15.47 7.59 -8.57
N ASN A 19 15.08 7.94 -9.80
CA ASN A 19 14.05 8.95 -10.06
C ASN A 19 12.62 8.43 -9.85
N ILE A 20 12.40 7.11 -9.90
CA ILE A 20 11.04 6.55 -9.89
C ILE A 20 10.85 5.35 -8.96
N ASP A 21 11.91 4.60 -8.62
CA ASP A 21 11.76 3.37 -7.85
C ASP A 21 11.17 3.60 -6.45
N HIS A 22 11.45 4.74 -5.85
CA HIS A 22 10.94 5.12 -4.52
C HIS A 22 9.43 5.40 -4.48
N ARG A 23 8.78 5.61 -5.65
CA ARG A 23 7.34 5.86 -5.76
C ARG A 23 6.55 4.71 -6.39
N ARG A 24 7.21 3.63 -6.82
CA ARG A 24 6.56 2.45 -7.42
C ARG A 24 5.96 1.57 -6.33
N VAL A 25 4.64 1.40 -6.34
CA VAL A 25 3.94 0.57 -5.34
C VAL A 25 4.51 -0.85 -5.23
N PRO A 26 4.82 -1.59 -6.31
CA PRO A 26 5.42 -2.92 -6.18
C PRO A 26 6.76 -2.90 -5.44
N ASN A 27 7.58 -1.86 -5.62
CA ASN A 27 8.83 -1.72 -4.89
C ASN A 27 8.58 -1.42 -3.41
N LEU A 28 7.61 -0.55 -3.11
CA LEU A 28 7.20 -0.24 -1.74
C LEU A 28 6.65 -1.48 -1.03
N MET A 29 5.86 -2.32 -1.70
CA MET A 29 5.39 -3.60 -1.18
C MET A 29 6.55 -4.53 -0.80
N THR A 30 7.55 -4.66 -1.68
CA THR A 30 8.78 -5.41 -1.38
C THR A 30 9.53 -4.82 -0.18
N PHE A 31 9.64 -3.50 -0.10
CA PHE A 31 10.29 -2.83 1.03
C PHE A 31 9.56 -3.12 2.35
N PHE A 32 8.24 -2.91 2.41
CA PHE A 32 7.46 -3.17 3.62
C PHE A 32 7.41 -4.65 4.00
N GLY A 33 7.38 -5.56 3.02
CA GLY A 33 7.49 -6.99 3.29
C GLY A 33 8.83 -7.41 3.90
N ARG A 34 9.91 -6.67 3.61
CA ARG A 34 11.26 -6.96 4.12
C ARG A 34 11.60 -6.25 5.43
N HIS A 35 11.01 -5.06 5.65
CA HIS A 35 11.40 -4.15 6.72
C HIS A 35 10.26 -3.83 7.70
N GLY A 36 9.05 -4.31 7.43
CA GLY A 36 7.89 -4.20 8.31
C GLY A 36 7.28 -5.57 8.62
N GLU A 37 6.12 -5.54 9.26
CA GLU A 37 5.27 -6.69 9.51
C GLU A 37 4.30 -6.83 8.33
N THR A 38 4.27 -8.02 7.71
CA THR A 38 3.24 -8.36 6.72
C THR A 38 2.04 -8.93 7.46
N LEU A 39 0.90 -8.29 7.28
CA LEU A 39 -0.36 -8.65 7.94
C LEU A 39 -1.25 -9.44 6.98
N ALA A 40 -2.21 -10.18 7.53
CA ALA A 40 -3.14 -10.95 6.73
C ALA A 40 -4.02 -10.03 5.86
N LEU A 41 -4.35 -10.50 4.67
CA LEU A 41 -5.38 -9.90 3.82
C LEU A 41 -6.72 -10.46 4.27
N SER A 42 -7.57 -9.64 4.86
CA SER A 42 -8.87 -10.07 5.37
C SER A 42 -9.98 -9.16 4.89
N ARG A 43 -11.23 -9.56 5.15
CA ARG A 43 -12.42 -8.73 4.94
C ARG A 43 -13.00 -8.25 6.27
N ASP A 44 -12.35 -8.54 7.39
CA ASP A 44 -12.75 -8.06 8.70
C ASP A 44 -12.12 -6.68 8.98
N PRO A 45 -12.92 -5.62 9.14
CA PRO A 45 -12.41 -4.30 9.50
C PRO A 45 -11.54 -4.26 10.78
N ALA A 46 -11.73 -5.20 11.71
CA ALA A 46 -11.01 -5.24 12.99
C ALA A 46 -9.52 -5.58 12.84
N ASP A 47 -9.13 -6.23 11.74
CA ASP A 47 -7.74 -6.57 11.43
C ASP A 47 -6.90 -5.35 11.02
N TYR A 48 -7.57 -4.23 10.73
CA TYR A 48 -6.98 -3.03 10.18
C TYR A 48 -6.90 -1.91 11.22
N ARG A 49 -5.70 -1.37 11.45
CA ARG A 49 -5.43 -0.35 12.47
C ARG A 49 -4.87 0.92 11.86
N ALA A 50 -5.08 2.04 12.56
CA ALA A 50 -4.49 3.32 12.19
C ALA A 50 -2.95 3.20 12.06
N GLY A 51 -2.41 3.77 10.99
CA GLY A 51 -0.99 3.66 10.62
C GLY A 51 -0.63 2.46 9.76
N ASP A 52 -1.53 1.47 9.60
CA ASP A 52 -1.29 0.37 8.66
C ASP A 52 -1.27 0.90 7.22
N ILE A 53 -0.49 0.23 6.39
CA ILE A 53 -0.31 0.53 4.98
C ILE A 53 -1.05 -0.54 4.18
N VAL A 54 -1.87 -0.10 3.24
CA VAL A 54 -2.66 -0.99 2.37
C VAL A 54 -2.36 -0.66 0.92
N CYS A 55 -2.11 -1.70 0.13
CA CYS A 55 -1.91 -1.61 -1.30
C CYS A 55 -3.07 -2.27 -2.04
N TRP A 56 -3.50 -1.68 -3.15
CA TRP A 56 -4.57 -2.18 -3.99
C TRP A 56 -4.12 -2.44 -5.42
N ASP A 57 -4.79 -3.40 -6.05
CA ASP A 57 -4.91 -3.48 -7.50
C ASP A 57 -6.22 -2.78 -7.91
N LEU A 58 -6.11 -1.73 -8.72
CA LEU A 58 -7.24 -0.98 -9.27
C LEU A 58 -7.75 -1.58 -10.60
N GLY A 59 -7.12 -2.65 -11.09
CA GLY A 59 -7.33 -3.22 -12.40
C GLY A 59 -6.46 -2.57 -13.48
N GLY A 60 -6.37 -3.22 -14.64
CA GLY A 60 -5.63 -2.70 -15.79
C GLY A 60 -4.13 -2.50 -15.55
N GLY A 61 -3.53 -3.24 -14.60
CA GLY A 61 -2.12 -3.11 -14.23
C GLY A 61 -1.80 -1.89 -13.36
N THR A 62 -2.81 -1.21 -12.83
CA THR A 62 -2.63 -0.02 -11.98
C THR A 62 -2.68 -0.39 -10.51
N THR A 63 -1.55 -0.27 -9.83
CA THR A 63 -1.45 -0.47 -8.38
C THR A 63 -1.55 0.86 -7.63
N HIS A 64 -2.17 0.85 -6.46
CA HIS A 64 -2.30 2.04 -5.59
C HIS A 64 -1.93 1.72 -4.14
N ILE A 65 -1.66 2.75 -3.33
CA ILE A 65 -1.26 2.62 -1.93
C ILE A 65 -1.89 3.72 -1.07
N GLY A 66 -2.17 3.40 0.19
CA GLY A 66 -2.71 4.34 1.17
C GLY A 66 -2.36 3.94 2.60
N ILE A 67 -2.60 4.86 3.53
CA ILE A 67 -2.33 4.67 4.96
C ILE A 67 -3.65 4.82 5.72
N LEU A 68 -3.89 3.94 6.67
CA LEU A 68 -5.11 3.96 7.47
C LEU A 68 -5.07 5.09 8.50
N ALA A 69 -6.11 5.90 8.52
CA ALA A 69 -6.29 6.96 9.48
C ALA A 69 -6.84 6.43 10.81
N ASN A 70 -6.75 7.27 11.85
CA ASN A 70 -7.45 7.04 13.12
C ASN A 70 -8.95 7.39 13.06
N ARG A 71 -9.41 8.03 11.97
CA ARG A 71 -10.84 8.29 11.72
C ARG A 71 -11.50 7.07 11.11
N ARG A 72 -12.78 6.87 11.43
CA ARG A 72 -13.58 5.74 10.97
C ARG A 72 -14.64 6.17 9.97
N SER A 73 -15.14 5.21 9.20
CA SER A 73 -16.31 5.32 8.34
C SER A 73 -17.55 5.80 9.13
N ALA A 74 -18.58 6.26 8.42
CA ALA A 74 -19.81 6.76 9.05
C ALA A 74 -20.51 5.71 9.93
N ASP A 75 -20.40 4.43 9.56
CA ASP A 75 -20.88 3.28 10.34
C ASP A 75 -19.93 2.86 11.49
N SER A 76 -18.81 3.56 11.67
CA SER A 76 -17.77 3.29 12.67
C SER A 76 -17.06 1.92 12.56
N THR A 77 -17.26 1.18 11.47
CA THR A 77 -16.74 -0.20 11.35
C THR A 77 -15.27 -0.25 10.92
N ARG A 78 -14.86 0.57 9.95
CA ARG A 78 -13.55 0.50 9.30
C ARG A 78 -12.80 1.84 9.37
N PRO A 79 -11.46 1.83 9.42
CA PRO A 79 -10.69 3.06 9.30
C PRO A 79 -10.83 3.67 7.90
N LEU A 80 -10.83 5.00 7.84
CA LEU A 80 -10.70 5.74 6.59
C LEU A 80 -9.27 5.66 6.09
N VAL A 81 -9.10 5.89 4.78
CA VAL A 81 -7.80 5.78 4.11
C VAL A 81 -7.34 7.17 3.69
N ILE A 82 -6.09 7.53 4.01
CA ILE A 82 -5.39 8.67 3.43
C ILE A 82 -4.66 8.19 2.18
N HIS A 83 -4.99 8.77 1.02
CA HIS A 83 -4.38 8.40 -0.25
C HIS A 83 -4.57 9.50 -1.31
N ASN A 84 -3.97 9.32 -2.50
CA ASN A 84 -4.13 10.25 -3.63
C ASN A 84 -4.31 9.48 -4.94
N ILE A 85 -5.56 9.24 -5.35
CA ILE A 85 -5.91 8.71 -6.69
C ILE A 85 -6.28 9.90 -7.57
N GLY A 86 -5.28 10.68 -8.00
CA GLY A 86 -5.42 11.68 -9.06
C GLY A 86 -6.14 12.99 -8.71
N ALA A 87 -6.91 13.06 -7.61
CA ALA A 87 -7.62 14.27 -7.17
C ALA A 87 -6.89 15.04 -6.05
N GLY A 88 -5.64 14.69 -5.74
CA GLY A 88 -4.93 15.21 -4.58
C GLY A 88 -5.08 14.32 -3.35
N GLN A 89 -4.55 14.76 -2.20
CA GLN A 89 -4.67 14.02 -0.95
C GLN A 89 -6.13 14.04 -0.47
N VAL A 90 -6.70 12.86 -0.29
CA VAL A 90 -8.05 12.67 0.22
C VAL A 90 -8.05 11.73 1.42
N LEU A 91 -9.09 11.86 2.24
CA LEU A 91 -9.44 10.92 3.30
C LEU A 91 -10.77 10.27 2.92
N GLU A 92 -10.75 9.01 2.50
CA GLU A 92 -11.90 8.35 1.88
C GLU A 92 -12.15 6.96 2.46
N ASP A 93 -13.42 6.54 2.42
CA ASP A 93 -13.85 5.21 2.82
C ASP A 93 -13.67 4.20 1.67
N VAL A 94 -12.43 3.83 1.39
CA VAL A 94 -12.05 3.00 0.22
C VAL A 94 -11.37 1.67 0.57
N LEU A 95 -11.17 1.36 1.85
CA LEU A 95 -10.38 0.21 2.32
C LEU A 95 -10.71 -1.08 1.56
N PHE A 96 -12.00 -1.38 1.40
CA PHE A 96 -12.49 -2.61 0.77
C PHE A 96 -13.11 -2.40 -0.63
N ARG A 97 -12.99 -1.20 -1.23
CA ARG A 97 -13.55 -0.90 -2.55
C ARG A 97 -12.77 -1.54 -3.70
N PHE A 98 -11.47 -1.78 -3.51
CA PHE A 98 -10.58 -2.39 -4.50
C PHE A 98 -9.96 -3.68 -3.96
N THR A 99 -9.33 -4.46 -4.83
CA THR A 99 -8.65 -5.70 -4.43
C THR A 99 -7.41 -5.35 -3.62
N ILE A 100 -7.38 -5.71 -2.34
CA ILE A 100 -6.20 -5.55 -1.50
C ILE A 100 -5.16 -6.58 -1.93
N ILE A 101 -3.94 -6.11 -2.23
CA ILE A 101 -2.81 -6.95 -2.64
C ILE A 101 -1.64 -6.86 -1.65
N GLY A 102 -1.72 -5.99 -0.64
CA GLY A 102 -0.73 -5.87 0.42
C GLY A 102 -1.31 -5.19 1.66
N HIS A 103 -0.92 -5.67 2.82
CA HIS A 103 -1.28 -5.10 4.12
C HIS A 103 -0.06 -5.19 5.04
N TYR A 104 0.42 -4.03 5.51
CA TYR A 104 1.68 -3.94 6.22
C TYR A 104 1.58 -3.02 7.43
N ARG A 105 2.42 -3.29 8.43
CA ARG A 105 2.69 -2.37 9.53
C ARG A 105 4.18 -2.08 9.60
N TYR A 106 4.53 -0.80 9.55
CA TYR A 106 5.91 -0.34 9.58
C TYR A 106 6.13 0.53 10.82
N ARG A 107 7.19 0.23 11.59
CA ARG A 107 7.58 0.93 12.83
C ARG A 107 8.99 1.50 12.70
N GLY A 108 9.19 2.27 11.63
CA GLY A 108 10.46 2.97 11.39
C GLY A 108 10.80 3.97 12.48
#